data_AF-A0A7G9WB64-F1
#
_entry.id   AF-A0A7G9WB64-F1
#
_cell.length_a   1.000
_cell.length_b   1.000
_cell.length_c   1.000
_cell.angle_alpha   90.00
_cell.angle_beta   90.00
_cell.angle_gamma   90.00
#
_symmetry.space_group_name_H-M   'P 1'
#
loop_
_entity.id
_entity.type
_entity.pdbx_description
1 polymer ?
#
loop_
_entity_poly.entity_id
_entity_poly.type
_entity_poly.pdbx_seq_one_letter_code
_entity_poly.pdbx_strand_id
1 'polypeptide(L)'
;MYSSKHLSPQIFELEGKLQMDKEEVNIFVYGTLMKNNRKGMTYLDDARYLGEATLKGYDLYDLGCFPGIVEGDDMVKGELYAISVDRLPEIDRYEGEGSLYRRKMVEVFSNENNAPVESYVYVYNKAVLGKLKIENSYHPWYQGIVEEIKGDNLVWYATYGSNVNKERFMKYINGCCDTTPPQKERPIIIDHPIYFANRSSTWEDRGVAFLDLQKEGKTYGKMYLITKEQLREIQRQEGPGWYDAVGDLGNKDGIPVKTLTHSSRFVEENIPCRAYFDIIKQGISTTYPTLKDDEIDAYLLGHCLDGDMVEVLRYLRKQQHGVKISKICTDLNKNEKMVIDSLSGLRDLGLVVQDGRNVREGVTANSPEAVYYTVKGIREAIDKVVVSFE
;
A
#
# COMPACT_ATOMS: atom_id res chain seq x y z
N MET A 1 -41.20 -48.68 -57.88
CA MET A 1 -40.68 -48.61 -59.26
C MET A 1 -39.90 -47.32 -59.41
N TYR A 2 -38.68 -47.44 -59.90
CA TYR A 2 -37.76 -46.36 -60.23
C TYR A 2 -38.38 -45.35 -61.21
N SER A 3 -38.06 -44.07 -61.05
CA SER A 3 -37.70 -43.23 -62.19
C SER A 3 -36.72 -42.16 -61.73
N SER A 4 -35.44 -42.43 -62.00
CA SER A 4 -34.30 -41.56 -61.83
C SER A 4 -34.34 -40.50 -62.93
N LYS A 5 -34.48 -39.22 -62.58
CA LYS A 5 -34.06 -38.13 -63.47
C LYS A 5 -32.59 -37.85 -63.17
N HIS A 6 -31.74 -38.29 -64.10
CA HIS A 6 -30.34 -37.90 -64.20
C HIS A 6 -30.20 -36.38 -64.16
N LEU A 7 -29.65 -35.85 -63.06
CA LEU A 7 -28.87 -34.63 -63.11
C LEU A 7 -27.44 -35.01 -63.50
N SER A 8 -26.89 -34.26 -64.46
CA SER A 8 -25.65 -34.58 -65.16
C SER A 8 -24.40 -34.48 -64.26
N PRO A 9 -23.34 -35.27 -64.52
CA PRO A 9 -22.06 -35.19 -63.81
C PRO A 9 -21.36 -33.83 -63.92
N GLN A 10 -21.78 -32.98 -64.87
CA GLN A 10 -21.18 -31.66 -65.10
C GLN A 10 -21.46 -30.66 -63.99
N ILE A 11 -22.56 -30.79 -63.21
CA ILE A 11 -22.85 -29.87 -62.09
C ILE A 11 -21.93 -30.17 -60.89
N PHE A 12 -21.61 -31.44 -60.65
CA PHE A 12 -20.67 -31.84 -59.59
C PHE A 12 -19.22 -31.45 -59.93
N GLU A 13 -18.83 -31.49 -61.20
CA GLU A 13 -17.52 -30.99 -61.64
C GLU A 13 -17.42 -29.44 -61.66
N LEU A 14 -18.56 -28.74 -61.73
CA LEU A 14 -18.62 -27.27 -61.61
C LEU A 14 -18.60 -26.82 -60.15
N GLU A 15 -19.26 -27.53 -59.24
CA GLU A 15 -19.22 -27.26 -57.80
C GLU A 15 -17.84 -27.62 -57.19
N GLY A 16 -17.16 -28.63 -57.71
CA GLY A 16 -15.78 -28.98 -57.33
C GLY A 16 -14.68 -28.09 -57.92
N LYS A 17 -15.02 -27.18 -58.86
CA LYS A 17 -14.08 -26.23 -59.49
C LYS A 17 -14.28 -24.77 -59.09
N LEU A 18 -15.16 -24.51 -58.10
CA LEU A 18 -15.41 -23.17 -57.54
C LEU A 18 -14.92 -23.01 -56.10
N GLN A 19 -14.03 -23.88 -55.64
CA GLN A 19 -13.11 -23.52 -54.56
C GLN A 19 -11.94 -22.77 -55.21
N MET A 20 -12.23 -21.56 -55.72
CA MET A 20 -11.18 -20.57 -55.97
C MET A 20 -10.37 -20.50 -54.67
N ASP A 21 -9.06 -20.71 -54.73
CA ASP A 21 -8.13 -20.30 -53.68
C ASP A 21 -8.48 -18.84 -53.39
N LYS A 22 -9.26 -18.61 -52.32
CA LYS A 22 -9.57 -17.26 -51.92
C LYS A 22 -8.25 -16.67 -51.47
N GLU A 23 -7.88 -15.56 -52.09
CA GLU A 23 -6.65 -14.85 -51.78
C GLU A 23 -6.57 -14.66 -50.26
N GLU A 24 -5.52 -15.19 -49.64
CA GLU A 24 -5.29 -15.09 -48.20
C GLU A 24 -4.39 -13.90 -47.89
N VAL A 25 -4.68 -13.24 -46.78
CA VAL A 25 -3.85 -12.18 -46.20
C VAL A 25 -3.62 -12.45 -44.73
N ASN A 26 -2.50 -11.95 -44.21
CA ASN A 26 -2.21 -12.04 -42.79
C ASN A 26 -2.78 -10.83 -42.04
N ILE A 27 -3.27 -11.07 -40.83
CA ILE A 27 -3.71 -10.06 -39.89
C ILE A 27 -3.05 -10.29 -38.53
N PHE A 28 -2.46 -9.22 -37.98
CA PHE A 28 -1.91 -9.18 -36.63
C PHE A 28 -2.92 -8.53 -35.69
N VAL A 29 -3.28 -9.25 -34.62
CA VAL A 29 -4.24 -8.78 -33.61
C VAL A 29 -3.59 -8.75 -32.23
N TYR A 30 -3.90 -7.71 -31.46
CA TYR A 30 -3.23 -7.43 -30.17
C TYR A 30 -4.23 -7.12 -29.04
N GLY A 31 -5.53 -7.39 -29.28
CA GLY A 31 -6.61 -6.91 -28.43
C GLY A 31 -7.86 -7.77 -28.46
N THR A 32 -9.01 -7.15 -28.68
CA THR A 32 -10.34 -7.79 -28.61
C THR A 32 -10.53 -8.95 -29.60
N LEU A 33 -9.79 -8.97 -30.71
CA LEU A 33 -9.79 -10.07 -31.69
C LEU A 33 -8.91 -11.27 -31.29
N MET A 34 -8.05 -11.15 -30.27
CA MET A 34 -7.25 -12.27 -29.79
C MET A 34 -8.11 -13.39 -29.21
N LYS A 35 -7.63 -14.63 -29.30
CA LYS A 35 -8.38 -15.85 -28.94
C LYS A 35 -8.98 -15.79 -27.54
N ASN A 36 -8.24 -15.28 -26.55
CA ASN A 36 -8.69 -15.20 -25.16
C ASN A 36 -9.62 -14.01 -24.86
N ASN A 37 -9.68 -13.03 -25.77
CA ASN A 37 -10.45 -11.79 -25.60
C ASN A 37 -11.77 -11.79 -26.40
N ARG A 38 -11.88 -12.58 -27.47
CA ARG A 38 -13.01 -12.54 -28.42
C ARG A 38 -14.27 -13.33 -28.01
N LYS A 39 -14.59 -13.43 -26.72
CA LYS A 39 -15.71 -14.26 -26.22
C LYS A 39 -17.04 -13.92 -26.94
N GLY A 40 -17.57 -14.87 -27.71
CA GLY A 40 -18.86 -14.75 -28.41
C GLY A 40 -18.81 -14.06 -29.78
N MET A 41 -17.63 -13.75 -30.32
CA MET A 41 -17.45 -13.14 -31.64
C MET A 41 -16.87 -14.15 -32.63
N THR A 42 -17.41 -14.19 -33.86
CA THR A 42 -17.07 -15.20 -34.87
C THR A 42 -16.16 -14.68 -36.00
N TYR A 43 -15.50 -13.54 -35.82
CA TYR A 43 -14.75 -12.85 -36.88
C TYR A 43 -13.46 -13.58 -37.31
N LEU A 44 -12.90 -14.42 -36.44
CA LEU A 44 -11.66 -15.18 -36.69
C LEU A 44 -11.81 -16.67 -36.35
N ASP A 45 -13.04 -17.20 -36.36
CA ASP A 45 -13.29 -18.61 -35.98
C ASP A 45 -12.86 -19.60 -37.07
N ASP A 46 -12.96 -19.17 -38.33
CA ASP A 46 -12.51 -19.89 -39.53
C ASP A 46 -11.10 -19.48 -39.97
N ALA A 47 -10.49 -18.52 -39.28
CA ALA A 47 -9.15 -18.03 -39.58
C ALA A 47 -8.08 -19.07 -39.18
N ARG A 48 -7.06 -19.22 -40.02
CA ARG A 48 -5.93 -20.10 -39.73
C ARG A 48 -4.95 -19.39 -38.80
N TYR A 49 -4.82 -19.88 -37.57
CA TYR A 49 -3.85 -19.37 -36.59
C TYR A 49 -2.41 -19.70 -37.03
N LEU A 50 -1.57 -18.67 -37.13
CA LEU A 50 -0.17 -18.80 -37.56
C LEU A 50 0.84 -18.70 -36.40
N GLY A 51 0.39 -18.36 -35.19
CA GLY A 51 1.23 -18.26 -33.99
C GLY A 51 1.20 -16.90 -33.34
N GLU A 52 2.04 -16.73 -32.32
CA GLU A 52 2.27 -15.44 -31.67
C GLU A 52 3.31 -14.63 -32.45
N ALA A 53 3.15 -13.31 -32.46
CA ALA A 53 4.07 -12.40 -33.13
C ALA A 53 4.28 -11.11 -32.34
N THR A 54 5.33 -10.39 -32.71
CA THR A 54 5.69 -9.10 -32.11
C THR A 54 5.78 -8.02 -33.18
N LEU A 55 5.08 -6.91 -32.96
CA LEU A 55 5.17 -5.68 -33.77
C LEU A 55 6.09 -4.67 -33.06
N LYS A 56 7.08 -4.11 -33.76
CA LYS A 56 8.01 -3.11 -33.19
C LYS A 56 7.65 -1.70 -33.66
N GLY A 57 8.00 -0.68 -32.88
CA GLY A 57 7.76 0.72 -33.20
C GLY A 57 6.35 1.20 -32.85
N TYR A 58 5.71 0.52 -31.89
CA TYR A 58 4.34 0.81 -31.48
C TYR A 58 4.20 0.72 -29.96
N ASP A 59 3.44 1.65 -29.40
CA ASP A 59 3.07 1.68 -27.99
C ASP A 59 1.63 1.18 -27.83
N LEU A 60 1.41 0.30 -26.85
CA LEU A 60 0.10 -0.27 -26.52
C LEU A 60 -0.57 0.53 -25.40
N TYR A 61 -1.84 0.89 -25.58
CA TYR A 61 -2.64 1.61 -24.59
C TYR A 61 -3.93 0.85 -24.26
N ASP A 62 -4.34 0.92 -23.00
CA ASP A 62 -5.69 0.54 -22.59
C ASP A 62 -6.66 1.72 -22.77
N LEU A 63 -7.74 1.49 -23.53
CA LEU A 63 -8.78 2.48 -23.81
C LEU A 63 -10.09 2.17 -23.06
N GLY A 64 -10.06 1.26 -22.08
CA GLY A 64 -11.19 0.75 -21.32
C GLY A 64 -11.69 -0.60 -21.83
N CYS A 65 -12.63 -0.60 -22.78
CA CYS A 65 -13.22 -1.84 -23.29
C CYS A 65 -12.37 -2.54 -24.36
N PHE A 66 -11.36 -1.86 -24.89
CA PHE A 66 -10.50 -2.31 -25.98
C PHE A 66 -9.13 -1.62 -25.88
N PRO A 67 -8.06 -2.21 -26.43
CA PRO A 67 -6.76 -1.56 -26.49
C PRO A 67 -6.60 -0.74 -27.78
N GLY A 68 -5.60 0.13 -27.83
CA GLY A 68 -5.17 0.76 -29.08
C GLY A 68 -3.66 0.89 -29.16
N ILE A 69 -3.09 0.58 -30.32
CA ILE A 69 -1.68 0.89 -30.60
C ILE A 69 -1.54 2.22 -31.33
N VAL A 70 -0.46 2.94 -31.05
CA VAL A 70 -0.01 4.13 -31.79
C VAL A 70 1.49 4.00 -32.09
N GLU A 71 1.99 4.70 -33.11
CA GLU A 71 3.43 4.72 -33.40
C GLU A 71 4.22 5.24 -32.18
N GLY A 72 5.31 4.56 -31.87
CA GLY A 72 6.13 4.80 -30.68
C GLY A 72 7.45 4.03 -30.76
N ASP A 73 8.10 3.85 -29.61
CA ASP A 73 9.43 3.24 -29.55
C ASP A 73 9.43 1.82 -28.95
N ASP A 74 8.29 1.34 -28.45
CA ASP A 74 8.15 0.03 -27.82
C ASP A 74 7.77 -1.08 -28.82
N MET A 75 7.47 -2.27 -28.30
CA MET A 75 6.96 -3.41 -29.04
C MET A 75 5.64 -3.91 -28.46
N VAL A 76 4.80 -4.49 -29.31
CA VAL A 76 3.48 -5.01 -28.98
C VAL A 76 3.43 -6.50 -29.31
N LYS A 77 3.11 -7.33 -28.31
CA LYS A 77 2.88 -8.77 -28.51
C LYS A 77 1.43 -9.04 -28.87
N GLY A 78 1.21 -9.97 -29.78
CA GLY A 78 -0.13 -10.35 -30.24
C GLY A 78 -0.14 -11.70 -30.96
N GLU A 79 -1.21 -11.92 -31.70
CA GLU A 79 -1.50 -13.15 -32.43
C GLU A 79 -1.54 -12.87 -33.93
N LEU A 80 -1.10 -13.85 -34.73
CA LEU A 80 -1.08 -13.80 -36.18
C LEU A 80 -2.07 -14.81 -36.77
N TYR A 81 -2.85 -14.36 -37.75
CA TYR A 81 -3.84 -15.18 -38.45
C TYR A 81 -3.73 -14.99 -39.97
N ALA A 82 -3.95 -16.06 -40.72
CA ALA A 82 -4.28 -15.99 -42.14
C ALA A 82 -5.81 -16.01 -42.31
N ILE A 83 -6.33 -15.05 -43.07
CA ILE A 83 -7.74 -14.90 -43.39
C ILE A 83 -7.93 -14.74 -44.90
N SER A 84 -9.09 -15.13 -45.41
CA SER A 84 -9.48 -14.79 -46.76
C SER A 84 -9.76 -13.29 -46.89
N VAL A 85 -9.36 -12.67 -48.00
CA VAL A 85 -9.51 -11.23 -48.28
C VAL A 85 -10.96 -10.75 -48.17
N ASP A 86 -11.94 -11.60 -48.46
CA ASP A 86 -13.37 -11.28 -48.35
C ASP A 86 -13.86 -11.05 -46.90
N ARG A 87 -13.07 -11.41 -45.88
CA ARG A 87 -13.35 -11.14 -44.46
C ARG A 87 -12.96 -9.73 -44.03
N LEU A 88 -12.04 -9.09 -44.74
CA LEU A 88 -11.53 -7.75 -44.40
C LEU A 88 -12.64 -6.69 -44.20
N PRO A 89 -13.69 -6.61 -45.04
CA PRO A 89 -14.76 -5.62 -44.85
C PRO A 89 -15.58 -5.82 -43.57
N GLU A 90 -15.70 -7.06 -43.08
CA GLU A 90 -16.40 -7.36 -41.84
C GLU A 90 -15.56 -6.95 -40.63
N ILE A 91 -14.26 -7.23 -40.67
CA ILE A 91 -13.31 -6.81 -39.63
C ILE A 91 -13.18 -5.28 -39.60
N ASP A 92 -13.12 -4.63 -40.77
CA ASP A 92 -13.13 -3.16 -40.88
C ASP A 92 -14.34 -2.53 -40.20
N ARG A 93 -15.52 -3.16 -40.35
CA ARG A 93 -16.75 -2.68 -39.72
C ARG A 93 -16.70 -2.86 -38.20
N TYR A 94 -16.16 -3.99 -37.73
CA TYR A 94 -16.04 -4.27 -36.29
C TYR A 94 -15.07 -3.31 -35.61
N GLU A 95 -13.87 -3.12 -36.18
CA GLU A 95 -12.86 -2.20 -35.65
C GLU A 95 -13.29 -0.73 -35.84
N GLY A 96 -14.13 -0.43 -36.83
CA GLY A 96 -14.56 0.94 -37.13
C GLY A 96 -13.51 1.68 -37.95
N GLU A 97 -13.03 1.04 -39.00
CA GLU A 97 -11.97 1.54 -39.87
C GLU A 97 -12.29 2.92 -40.45
N GLY A 98 -11.29 3.81 -40.41
CA GLY A 98 -11.40 5.21 -40.83
C GLY A 98 -12.01 6.14 -39.78
N SER A 99 -12.65 5.61 -38.72
CA SER A 99 -13.26 6.40 -37.65
C SER A 99 -12.58 6.23 -36.29
N LEU A 100 -12.30 4.99 -35.89
CA LEU A 100 -11.69 4.63 -34.60
C LEU A 100 -10.26 4.14 -34.81
N TYR A 101 -10.07 3.26 -35.79
CA TYR A 101 -8.76 2.76 -36.21
C TYR A 101 -8.45 3.15 -37.66
N ARG A 102 -7.19 2.92 -38.03
CA ARG A 102 -6.68 2.90 -39.40
C ARG A 102 -5.98 1.58 -39.66
N ARG A 103 -6.41 0.83 -40.67
CA ARG A 103 -5.74 -0.40 -41.09
C ARG A 103 -4.45 -0.02 -41.81
N LYS A 104 -3.32 -0.54 -41.33
CA LYS A 104 -2.00 -0.39 -41.94
C LYS A 104 -1.43 -1.76 -42.26
N MET A 105 -0.61 -1.80 -43.31
CA MET A 105 0.24 -2.95 -43.60
C MET A 105 1.58 -2.73 -42.89
N VAL A 106 2.02 -3.70 -42.10
CA VAL A 106 3.23 -3.64 -41.28
C VAL A 106 3.97 -4.96 -41.33
N GLU A 107 5.25 -4.94 -40.98
CA GLU A 107 6.04 -6.15 -40.74
C GLU A 107 5.95 -6.53 -39.26
N VAL A 108 5.47 -7.74 -38.98
CA VAL A 108 5.52 -8.35 -37.63
C VAL A 108 6.50 -9.52 -37.63
N PHE A 109 7.10 -9.80 -36.47
CA PHE A 109 8.08 -10.86 -36.32
C PHE A 109 7.45 -12.05 -35.63
N SER A 110 7.37 -13.20 -36.30
CA SER A 110 6.86 -14.44 -35.70
C SER A 110 7.75 -14.88 -34.54
N ASN A 111 7.16 -15.26 -33.40
CA ASN A 111 7.93 -15.70 -32.24
C ASN A 111 8.61 -17.07 -32.44
N GLU A 112 8.18 -17.86 -33.43
CA GLU A 112 8.75 -19.21 -33.67
C GLU A 112 10.12 -19.16 -34.34
N ASN A 113 10.30 -18.27 -35.31
CA ASN A 113 11.51 -18.20 -36.14
C ASN A 113 12.05 -16.78 -36.34
N ASN A 114 11.41 -15.78 -35.72
CA ASN A 114 11.72 -14.35 -35.87
C ASN A 114 11.70 -13.88 -37.33
N ALA A 115 10.96 -14.58 -38.20
CA ALA A 115 10.81 -14.20 -39.60
C ALA A 115 9.82 -13.01 -39.70
N PRO A 116 10.13 -11.99 -40.53
CA PRO A 116 9.19 -10.93 -40.82
C PRO A 116 8.02 -11.47 -41.64
N VAL A 117 6.80 -11.07 -41.26
CA VAL A 117 5.56 -11.42 -41.96
C VAL A 117 4.78 -10.13 -42.21
N GLU A 118 4.55 -9.81 -43.48
CA GLU A 118 3.66 -8.71 -43.86
C GLU A 118 2.23 -9.02 -43.42
N SER A 119 1.66 -8.12 -42.62
CA SER A 119 0.37 -8.29 -41.98
C SER A 119 -0.41 -6.99 -41.90
N TYR A 120 -1.73 -7.07 -42.01
CA TYR A 120 -2.59 -5.97 -41.65
C TYR A 120 -2.69 -5.83 -40.13
N VAL A 121 -2.69 -4.58 -39.64
CA VAL A 121 -2.94 -4.23 -38.25
C VAL A 121 -3.87 -3.01 -38.18
N TYR A 122 -4.72 -2.94 -37.17
CA TYR A 122 -5.57 -1.77 -36.92
C TYR A 122 -4.88 -0.85 -35.93
N VAL A 123 -4.50 0.37 -36.34
CA VAL A 123 -3.79 1.35 -35.50
C VAL A 123 -4.79 2.38 -34.99
N TYR A 124 -4.77 2.69 -33.69
CA TYR A 124 -5.72 3.63 -33.10
C TYR A 124 -5.51 5.03 -33.65
N ASN A 125 -6.58 5.68 -34.11
CA ASN A 125 -6.50 6.95 -34.84
C ASN A 125 -7.04 8.15 -34.05
N LYS A 126 -7.03 8.09 -32.70
CA LYS A 126 -7.39 9.22 -31.83
C LYS A 126 -6.30 9.51 -30.79
N ALA A 127 -6.43 10.63 -30.10
CA ALA A 127 -5.49 11.03 -29.06
C ALA A 127 -5.49 10.05 -27.87
N VAL A 128 -4.30 9.75 -27.36
CA VAL A 128 -4.07 8.86 -26.21
C VAL A 128 -3.71 9.63 -24.92
N LEU A 129 -3.90 10.95 -24.90
CA LEU A 129 -3.64 11.77 -23.71
C LEU A 129 -4.51 11.30 -22.53
N GLY A 130 -3.88 10.98 -21.40
CA GLY A 130 -4.55 10.46 -20.21
C GLY A 130 -4.98 8.99 -20.29
N LYS A 131 -4.54 8.24 -21.32
CA LYS A 131 -4.73 6.78 -21.42
C LYS A 131 -3.53 6.05 -20.81
N LEU A 132 -3.79 4.89 -20.21
CA LEU A 132 -2.73 4.08 -19.60
C LEU A 132 -1.92 3.38 -20.70
N LYS A 133 -0.63 3.72 -20.83
CA LYS A 133 0.32 2.94 -21.63
C LYS A 133 0.60 1.62 -20.90
N ILE A 134 0.54 0.50 -21.61
CA ILE A 134 0.76 -0.84 -21.07
C ILE A 134 2.22 -1.23 -21.32
N GLU A 135 2.99 -1.39 -20.24
CA GLU A 135 4.38 -1.85 -20.32
C GLU A 135 4.46 -3.29 -20.86
N ASN A 136 5.54 -3.60 -21.58
CA ASN A 136 5.77 -4.90 -22.23
C ASN A 136 5.71 -6.10 -21.26
N SER A 137 5.97 -5.90 -19.96
CA SER A 137 5.82 -6.93 -18.93
C SER A 137 4.37 -7.40 -18.74
N TYR A 138 3.40 -6.55 -19.09
CA TYR A 138 1.97 -6.84 -19.01
C TYR A 138 1.38 -7.25 -20.38
N HIS A 139 2.19 -7.48 -21.40
CA HIS A 139 1.68 -7.96 -22.70
C HIS A 139 1.46 -9.47 -22.69
N PRO A 140 0.46 -9.99 -23.42
CA PRO A 140 -0.48 -9.26 -24.30
C PRO A 140 -1.66 -8.64 -23.55
N TRP A 141 -2.35 -7.67 -24.19
CA TRP A 141 -3.52 -7.03 -23.58
C TRP A 141 -4.68 -8.00 -23.39
N TYR A 142 -5.43 -7.81 -22.30
CA TYR A 142 -6.73 -8.41 -22.09
C TYR A 142 -7.66 -7.42 -21.37
N GLN A 143 -8.98 -7.62 -21.50
CA GLN A 143 -9.96 -6.72 -20.89
C GLN A 143 -9.91 -6.83 -19.35
N GLY A 144 -9.63 -5.72 -18.67
CA GLY A 144 -9.47 -5.67 -17.21
C GLY A 144 -8.01 -5.69 -16.72
N ILE A 145 -7.04 -5.56 -17.63
CA ILE A 145 -5.61 -5.53 -17.28
C ILE A 145 -5.23 -4.34 -16.40
N VAL A 146 -5.98 -3.24 -16.49
CA VAL A 146 -5.78 -2.05 -15.66
C VAL A 146 -5.94 -2.37 -14.18
N GLU A 147 -6.89 -3.25 -13.83
CA GLU A 147 -7.13 -3.69 -12.46
C GLU A 147 -5.98 -4.57 -11.94
N GLU A 148 -5.39 -5.42 -12.78
CA GLU A 148 -4.19 -6.19 -12.43
C GLU A 148 -2.99 -5.27 -12.21
N ILE A 149 -2.71 -4.35 -13.15
CA ILE A 149 -1.61 -3.38 -13.03
C ILE A 149 -1.79 -2.52 -11.78
N LYS A 150 -3.03 -2.07 -11.50
CA LYS A 150 -3.34 -1.34 -10.28
C LYS A 150 -3.15 -2.21 -9.04
N GLY A 151 -3.62 -3.45 -9.04
CA GLY A 151 -3.46 -4.40 -7.93
C GLY A 151 -1.99 -4.67 -7.62
N ASP A 152 -1.19 -4.89 -8.64
CA ASP A 152 0.27 -5.05 -8.54
C ASP A 152 0.98 -3.79 -8.04
N ASN A 153 0.42 -2.61 -8.29
CA ASN A 153 1.00 -1.35 -7.81
C ASN A 153 0.55 -0.97 -6.39
N LEU A 154 -0.33 -1.75 -5.76
CA LEU A 154 -0.81 -1.45 -4.40
C LEU A 154 0.01 -2.15 -3.32
N VAL A 155 0.02 -1.51 -2.15
CA VAL A 155 0.62 -2.02 -0.92
C VAL A 155 -0.20 -1.54 0.28
N TRP A 156 -0.36 -2.40 1.28
CA TRP A 156 -0.85 -1.99 2.59
C TRP A 156 0.31 -1.44 3.40
N TYR A 157 0.32 -0.13 3.66
CA TYR A 157 1.28 0.47 4.58
C TYR A 157 0.73 0.44 6.01
N ALA A 158 1.27 -0.46 6.85
CA ALA A 158 0.94 -0.59 8.26
C ALA A 158 1.75 0.40 9.12
N THR A 159 1.04 1.26 9.84
CA THR A 159 1.58 2.27 10.74
C THR A 159 1.28 1.89 12.20
N TYR A 160 2.18 2.26 13.10
CA TYR A 160 2.10 1.94 14.54
C TYR A 160 2.41 3.13 15.44
N GLY A 161 3.23 4.08 14.97
CA GLY A 161 3.53 5.32 15.67
C GLY A 161 2.51 6.42 15.36
N SER A 162 3.01 7.64 15.22
CA SER A 162 2.14 8.81 15.02
C SER A 162 1.27 8.76 13.76
N ASN A 163 1.65 7.97 12.74
CA ASN A 163 0.86 7.83 11.51
C ASN A 163 -0.33 6.89 11.64
N VAL A 164 -0.60 6.32 12.82
CA VAL A 164 -1.92 5.75 13.12
C VAL A 164 -2.98 6.85 13.09
N ASN A 165 -2.59 8.10 13.38
CA ASN A 165 -3.43 9.28 13.20
C ASN A 165 -3.52 9.65 11.70
N LYS A 166 -4.74 9.60 11.15
CA LYS A 166 -4.99 9.87 9.73
C LYS A 166 -4.65 11.28 9.29
N GLU A 167 -4.98 12.30 10.09
CA GLU A 167 -4.69 13.69 9.74
C GLU A 167 -3.19 13.92 9.62
N ARG A 168 -2.42 13.28 10.50
CA ARG A 168 -0.97 13.28 10.40
C ARG A 168 -0.48 12.52 9.17
N PHE A 169 -0.99 11.30 8.94
CA PHE A 169 -0.59 10.49 7.79
C PHE A 169 -0.81 11.22 6.45
N MET A 170 -1.94 11.92 6.30
CA MET A 170 -2.25 12.69 5.10
C MET A 170 -1.23 13.80 4.78
N LYS A 171 -0.47 14.30 5.77
CA LYS A 171 0.61 15.27 5.51
C LYS A 171 1.72 14.68 4.64
N TYR A 172 2.02 13.39 4.80
CA TYR A 172 3.02 12.70 3.99
C TYR A 172 2.51 12.41 2.58
N ILE A 173 1.24 11.98 2.45
CA ILE A 173 0.59 11.79 1.14
C ILE A 173 0.56 13.10 0.34
N ASN A 174 0.27 14.23 0.99
CA ASN A 174 0.27 15.54 0.35
C ASN A 174 1.68 16.02 -0.05
N GLY A 175 2.74 15.37 0.46
CA GLY A 175 4.12 15.58 0.05
C GLY A 175 4.58 14.68 -1.10
N CYS A 176 3.76 13.71 -1.53
CA CYS A 176 4.06 12.82 -2.64
C CYS A 176 3.71 13.46 -4.00
N CYS A 177 4.29 12.94 -5.07
CA CYS A 177 3.94 13.30 -6.44
C CYS A 177 2.49 12.90 -6.77
N ASP A 178 2.07 11.70 -6.32
CA ASP A 178 0.67 11.29 -6.30
C ASP A 178 0.05 11.58 -4.93
N THR A 179 -0.77 12.62 -4.86
CA THR A 179 -1.46 13.05 -3.63
C THR A 179 -2.83 12.39 -3.45
N THR A 180 -3.16 11.35 -4.22
CA THR A 180 -4.44 10.65 -4.08
C THR A 180 -4.54 10.02 -2.68
N PRO A 181 -5.63 10.27 -1.92
CA PRO A 181 -5.80 9.68 -0.60
C PRO A 181 -5.78 8.15 -0.64
N PRO A 182 -5.48 7.49 0.49
CA PRO A 182 -5.50 6.03 0.57
C PRO A 182 -6.85 5.46 0.12
N GLN A 183 -6.79 4.42 -0.71
CA GLN A 183 -8.00 3.81 -1.27
C GLN A 183 -8.86 3.15 -0.19
N LYS A 184 -8.21 2.60 0.84
CA LYS A 184 -8.82 1.93 1.99
C LYS A 184 -7.97 2.12 3.23
N GLU A 185 -8.60 2.02 4.39
CA GLU A 185 -7.92 2.00 5.69
C GLU A 185 -8.55 0.95 6.60
N ARG A 186 -7.74 0.28 7.42
CA ARG A 186 -8.19 -0.80 8.33
C ARG A 186 -7.34 -0.87 9.60
N PRO A 187 -7.89 -1.32 10.73
CA PRO A 187 -7.09 -1.68 11.90
C PRO A 187 -6.16 -2.86 11.57
N ILE A 188 -4.99 -2.89 12.21
CA ILE A 188 -4.06 -4.03 12.17
C ILE A 188 -3.43 -4.21 13.55
N ILE A 189 -3.34 -5.45 14.01
CA ILE A 189 -2.50 -5.80 15.17
C ILE A 189 -1.20 -6.35 14.61
N ILE A 190 -0.09 -5.70 14.93
CA ILE A 190 1.25 -6.11 14.50
C ILE A 190 1.83 -7.01 15.59
N ASP A 191 2.39 -8.16 15.22
CA ASP A 191 2.89 -9.20 16.13
C ASP A 191 4.29 -8.89 16.72
N HIS A 192 4.59 -7.61 16.87
CA HIS A 192 5.83 -7.07 17.41
C HIS A 192 5.51 -5.91 18.34
N PRO A 193 6.18 -5.76 19.50
CA PRO A 193 5.90 -4.68 20.43
C PRO A 193 6.49 -3.36 19.94
N ILE A 194 5.79 -2.28 20.26
CA ILE A 194 6.26 -0.91 20.06
C ILE A 194 7.21 -0.53 21.20
N TYR A 195 8.17 0.34 20.93
CA TYR A 195 9.00 0.95 21.97
C TYR A 195 9.34 2.39 21.59
N PHE A 196 9.80 3.19 22.55
CA PHE A 196 10.13 4.59 22.34
C PHE A 196 11.62 4.83 22.55
N ALA A 197 12.27 5.44 21.57
CA ALA A 197 13.71 5.65 21.58
C ALA A 197 14.13 6.89 20.79
N ASN A 198 15.43 7.17 20.82
CA ASN A 198 16.09 8.24 20.06
C ASN A 198 15.51 9.64 20.41
N ARG A 199 15.87 10.69 19.67
CA ARG A 199 15.57 12.10 20.02
C ARG A 199 15.09 12.89 18.82
N SER A 200 13.82 13.29 18.82
CA SER A 200 13.27 14.09 17.72
C SER A 200 13.19 15.57 18.08
N SER A 201 13.86 16.42 17.30
CA SER A 201 13.78 17.88 17.45
C SER A 201 12.37 18.43 17.26
N THR A 202 11.53 17.73 16.49
CA THR A 202 10.12 18.08 16.29
C THR A 202 9.25 17.74 17.51
N TRP A 203 9.72 16.81 18.35
CA TRP A 203 9.00 16.31 19.52
C TRP A 203 9.77 16.58 20.81
N GLU A 204 10.19 17.83 21.01
CA GLU A 204 10.81 18.31 22.26
C GLU A 204 12.07 17.51 22.67
N ASP A 205 12.82 17.00 21.70
CA ASP A 205 14.00 16.13 21.91
C ASP A 205 13.69 14.82 22.67
N ARG A 206 12.42 14.38 22.58
CA ARG A 206 11.91 13.14 23.18
C ARG A 206 11.83 11.99 22.19
N GLY A 207 11.56 10.81 22.72
CA GLY A 207 11.52 9.58 21.95
C GLY A 207 10.36 9.49 20.98
N VAL A 208 10.59 8.76 19.89
CA VAL A 208 9.57 8.41 18.89
C VAL A 208 9.40 6.90 18.85
N ALA A 209 8.26 6.46 18.30
CA ALA A 209 7.89 5.06 18.27
C ALA A 209 8.68 4.26 17.23
N PHE A 210 9.09 3.05 17.59
CA PHE A 210 9.71 2.04 16.74
C PHE A 210 9.06 0.67 17.00
N LEU A 211 9.17 -0.25 16.05
CA LEU A 211 8.80 -1.66 16.24
C LEU A 211 10.02 -2.51 16.57
N ASP A 212 9.91 -3.37 17.58
CA ASP A 212 10.91 -4.39 17.87
C ASP A 212 10.61 -5.68 17.10
N LEU A 213 11.17 -5.80 15.90
CA LEU A 213 10.98 -6.98 15.07
C LEU A 213 11.63 -8.26 15.64
N GLN A 214 12.45 -8.15 16.69
CA GLN A 214 13.13 -9.29 17.32
C GLN A 214 12.36 -9.90 18.49
N LYS A 215 11.26 -9.26 18.92
CA LYS A 215 10.43 -9.74 20.02
C LYS A 215 9.00 -10.02 19.55
N GLU A 216 8.41 -11.03 20.15
CA GLU A 216 6.96 -11.22 20.07
C GLU A 216 6.26 -10.21 20.98
N GLY A 217 5.17 -9.66 20.49
CA GLY A 217 4.36 -8.68 21.21
C GLY A 217 3.13 -8.33 20.38
N LYS A 218 2.36 -7.35 20.85
CA LYS A 218 1.19 -6.86 20.11
C LYS A 218 1.23 -5.35 20.08
N THR A 219 1.13 -4.80 18.87
CA THR A 219 1.04 -3.36 18.65
C THR A 219 -0.25 -3.01 17.93
N TYR A 220 -1.00 -2.05 18.48
CA TYR A 220 -2.13 -1.45 17.79
C TYR A 220 -1.64 -0.56 16.65
N GLY A 221 -2.14 -0.82 15.45
CA GLY A 221 -1.75 -0.08 14.25
C GLY A 221 -2.91 0.20 13.32
N LYS A 222 -2.64 0.97 12.27
CA LYS A 222 -3.56 1.22 11.17
C LYS A 222 -2.84 0.99 9.86
N MET A 223 -3.49 0.29 8.93
CA MET A 223 -2.94 0.11 7.59
C MET A 223 -3.72 0.91 6.56
N TYR A 224 -2.99 1.51 5.62
CA TYR A 224 -3.51 2.32 4.52
C TYR A 224 -3.17 1.67 3.19
N LEU A 225 -4.14 1.52 2.31
CA LEU A 225 -3.94 0.99 0.96
C LEU A 225 -3.51 2.12 0.04
N ILE A 226 -2.23 2.12 -0.33
CA ILE A 226 -1.56 3.17 -1.11
C ILE A 226 -0.76 2.55 -2.26
N THR A 227 -0.23 3.37 -3.16
CA THR A 227 0.65 2.87 -4.21
C THR A 227 2.05 2.56 -3.67
N LYS A 228 2.77 1.66 -4.34
CA LYS A 228 4.18 1.35 -4.03
C LYS A 228 5.07 2.58 -4.14
N GLU A 229 4.77 3.49 -5.08
CA GLU A 229 5.53 4.75 -5.22
C GLU A 229 5.24 5.72 -4.07
N GLN A 230 3.98 5.87 -3.66
CA GLN A 230 3.64 6.65 -2.45
C GLN A 230 4.40 6.13 -1.23
N LEU A 231 4.50 4.80 -1.03
CA LEU A 231 5.27 4.23 0.08
C LEU A 231 6.76 4.61 0.04
N ARG A 232 7.39 4.56 -1.15
CA ARG A 232 8.80 4.96 -1.34
C ARG A 232 9.00 6.46 -1.06
N GLU A 233 8.07 7.30 -1.51
CA GLU A 233 8.09 8.74 -1.25
C GLU A 233 7.94 9.05 0.24
N ILE A 234 7.01 8.38 0.92
CA ILE A 234 6.84 8.50 2.37
C ILE A 234 8.13 8.10 3.10
N GLN A 235 8.78 7.00 2.71
CA GLN A 235 10.05 6.57 3.29
C GLN A 235 11.15 7.65 3.13
N ARG A 236 11.25 8.28 1.95
CA ARG A 236 12.18 9.38 1.71
C ARG A 236 11.90 10.59 2.61
N GLN A 237 10.62 10.92 2.81
CA GLN A 237 10.20 12.03 3.66
C GLN A 237 10.47 11.78 5.16
N GLU A 238 10.26 10.55 5.64
CA GLU A 238 10.57 10.20 7.04
C GLU A 238 12.08 10.15 7.33
N GLY A 239 12.89 9.96 6.28
CA GLY A 239 14.34 10.12 6.29
C GLY A 239 15.09 8.80 6.48
N PRO A 240 16.18 8.57 5.71
CA PRO A 240 16.90 7.29 5.70
C PRO A 240 17.61 6.94 7.02
N GLY A 241 17.76 7.90 7.94
CA GLY A 241 18.39 7.68 9.26
C GLY A 241 17.42 7.26 10.37
N TRP A 242 16.10 7.37 10.15
CA TRP A 242 15.09 7.01 11.15
C TRP A 242 14.44 5.66 10.83
N TYR A 243 14.22 5.35 9.55
CA TYR A 243 13.61 4.09 9.08
C TYR A 243 14.28 3.58 7.81
N ASP A 244 15.43 2.93 7.97
CA ASP A 244 16.25 2.35 6.90
C ASP A 244 15.69 1.02 6.34
N ALA A 245 14.66 0.44 6.97
CA ALA A 245 14.10 -0.86 6.60
C ALA A 245 12.60 -0.80 6.29
N VAL A 246 12.21 -1.54 5.24
CA VAL A 246 10.80 -1.87 4.97
C VAL A 246 10.53 -3.28 5.51
N GLY A 247 9.85 -3.35 6.65
CA GLY A 247 9.44 -4.62 7.26
C GLY A 247 8.32 -5.29 6.45
N ASP A 248 8.41 -6.61 6.28
CA ASP A 248 7.36 -7.43 5.67
C ASP A 248 6.46 -8.02 6.76
N LEU A 249 5.16 -7.73 6.69
CA LEU A 249 4.15 -8.21 7.63
C LEU A 249 3.18 -9.22 6.97
N GLY A 250 3.58 -9.80 5.83
CA GLY A 250 2.80 -10.79 5.10
C GLY A 250 1.86 -10.17 4.07
N ASN A 251 0.70 -10.80 3.85
CA ASN A 251 -0.26 -10.40 2.82
C ASN A 251 -1.68 -10.26 3.40
N LYS A 252 -2.42 -9.27 2.91
CA LYS A 252 -3.84 -9.07 3.20
C LYS A 252 -4.62 -8.88 1.91
N ASP A 253 -5.62 -9.72 1.69
CA ASP A 253 -6.44 -9.73 0.46
C ASP A 253 -5.59 -9.85 -0.82
N GLY A 254 -4.50 -10.63 -0.77
CA GLY A 254 -3.57 -10.80 -1.90
C GLY A 254 -2.58 -9.64 -2.10
N ILE A 255 -2.62 -8.60 -1.26
CA ILE A 255 -1.75 -7.42 -1.34
C ILE A 255 -0.72 -7.46 -0.21
N PRO A 256 0.58 -7.18 -0.48
CA PRO A 256 1.61 -7.19 0.55
C PRO A 256 1.36 -6.11 1.61
N VAL A 257 1.61 -6.47 2.87
CA VAL A 257 1.58 -5.56 4.02
C VAL A 257 3.01 -5.21 4.40
N LYS A 258 3.33 -3.93 4.33
CA LYS A 258 4.66 -3.40 4.62
C LYS A 258 4.60 -2.37 5.74
N THR A 259 5.69 -2.22 6.46
CA THR A 259 5.85 -1.16 7.47
C THR A 259 7.21 -0.50 7.33
N LEU A 260 7.32 0.75 7.75
CA LEU A 260 8.59 1.47 7.81
C LEU A 260 9.10 1.40 9.25
N THR A 261 10.29 0.85 9.44
CA THR A 261 10.94 0.75 10.74
C THR A 261 12.46 0.83 10.59
N HIS A 262 13.17 0.88 11.71
CA HIS A 262 14.63 0.82 11.73
C HIS A 262 15.08 -0.65 11.82
N SER A 263 16.11 -1.03 11.06
CA SER A 263 16.62 -2.40 10.94
C SER A 263 17.18 -2.95 12.26
N SER A 264 17.71 -2.06 13.10
CA SER A 264 18.33 -2.38 14.38
C SER A 264 17.60 -1.71 15.54
N ARG A 265 17.37 -2.43 16.64
CA ARG A 265 16.80 -1.85 17.86
C ARG A 265 17.76 -0.81 18.44
N PHE A 266 17.27 0.38 18.77
CA PHE A 266 18.07 1.36 19.52
C PHE A 266 18.33 0.88 20.95
N VAL A 267 19.55 1.13 21.44
CA VAL A 267 19.97 0.71 22.79
C VAL A 267 19.42 1.65 23.87
N GLU A 268 19.36 2.95 23.58
CA GLU A 268 18.87 3.96 24.52
C GLU A 268 17.39 4.28 24.27
N GLU A 269 16.56 3.84 25.22
CA GLU A 269 15.15 4.19 25.27
C GLU A 269 14.96 5.63 25.75
N ASN A 270 13.93 6.29 25.22
CA ASN A 270 13.59 7.66 25.56
C ASN A 270 12.08 7.79 25.54
N ILE A 271 11.48 8.27 26.63
CA ILE A 271 10.03 8.44 26.69
C ILE A 271 9.57 9.49 25.67
N PRO A 272 8.35 9.36 25.12
CA PRO A 272 7.79 10.37 24.23
C PRO A 272 7.38 11.63 25.00
N CYS A 273 7.31 12.78 24.32
CA CYS A 273 6.63 13.95 24.87
C CYS A 273 5.11 13.74 24.88
N ARG A 274 4.40 14.49 25.72
CA ARG A 274 2.94 14.39 25.85
C ARG A 274 2.22 14.61 24.52
N ALA A 275 2.66 15.60 23.73
CA ALA A 275 2.04 15.90 22.43
C ALA A 275 2.16 14.73 21.44
N TYR A 276 3.31 14.04 21.41
CA TYR A 276 3.50 12.86 20.57
C TYR A 276 2.64 11.68 21.05
N PHE A 277 2.61 11.45 22.37
CA PHE A 277 1.77 10.43 23.00
C PHE A 277 0.29 10.61 22.64
N ASP A 278 -0.23 11.83 22.79
CA ASP A 278 -1.64 12.14 22.53
C ASP A 278 -2.02 11.95 21.05
N ILE A 279 -1.10 12.21 20.12
CA ILE A 279 -1.32 11.93 18.68
C ILE A 279 -1.49 10.43 18.41
N ILE A 280 -0.64 9.59 19.01
CA ILE A 280 -0.77 8.13 18.87
C ILE A 280 -2.07 7.67 19.52
N LYS A 281 -2.38 8.14 20.74
CA LYS A 281 -3.64 7.84 21.42
C LYS A 281 -4.86 8.18 20.57
N GLN A 282 -4.90 9.38 19.99
CA GLN A 282 -5.99 9.81 19.11
C GLN A 282 -6.10 8.90 17.87
N GLY A 283 -4.97 8.52 17.28
CA GLY A 283 -4.93 7.55 16.19
C GLY A 283 -5.54 6.21 16.58
N ILE A 284 -5.15 5.64 17.72
CA ILE A 284 -5.67 4.35 18.21
C ILE A 284 -7.17 4.48 18.52
N SER A 285 -7.58 5.51 19.27
CA SER A 285 -8.99 5.73 19.65
C SER A 285 -9.92 5.82 18.44
N THR A 286 -9.51 6.56 17.40
CA THR A 286 -10.29 6.67 16.14
C THR A 286 -10.30 5.38 15.32
N THR A 287 -9.27 4.55 15.44
CA THR A 287 -9.14 3.29 14.69
C THR A 287 -9.89 2.14 15.37
N TYR A 288 -9.96 2.17 16.70
CA TYR A 288 -10.52 1.14 17.56
C TYR A 288 -11.59 1.74 18.49
N PRO A 289 -12.79 2.06 17.97
CA PRO A 289 -13.82 2.79 18.72
C PRO A 289 -14.39 2.02 19.93
N THR A 290 -14.08 0.73 20.06
CA THR A 290 -14.49 -0.10 21.20
C THR A 290 -13.48 -0.10 22.35
N LEU A 291 -12.22 0.35 22.12
CA LEU A 291 -11.22 0.48 23.17
C LEU A 291 -11.50 1.73 23.98
N LYS A 292 -11.44 1.61 25.31
CA LYS A 292 -11.60 2.75 26.20
C LYS A 292 -10.30 3.54 26.31
N ASP A 293 -10.42 4.84 26.56
CA ASP A 293 -9.26 5.74 26.71
C ASP A 293 -8.26 5.27 27.76
N ASP A 294 -8.73 4.74 28.89
CA ASP A 294 -7.89 4.22 29.97
C ASP A 294 -7.17 2.91 29.60
N GLU A 295 -7.72 2.13 28.66
CA GLU A 295 -7.04 0.96 28.08
C GLU A 295 -5.94 1.37 27.11
N ILE A 296 -6.20 2.38 26.28
CA ILE A 296 -5.21 2.91 25.32
C ILE A 296 -4.07 3.58 26.07
N ASP A 297 -4.39 4.39 27.09
CA ASP A 297 -3.39 5.01 27.97
C ASP A 297 -2.54 3.92 28.64
N ALA A 298 -3.16 2.91 29.26
CA ALA A 298 -2.42 1.84 29.92
C ALA A 298 -1.51 1.06 28.94
N TYR A 299 -2.00 0.77 27.74
CA TYR A 299 -1.21 0.14 26.69
C TYR A 299 0.02 0.97 26.31
N LEU A 300 -0.13 2.27 26.01
CA LEU A 300 1.00 3.11 25.62
C LEU A 300 1.98 3.33 26.79
N LEU A 301 1.46 3.54 28.01
CA LEU A 301 2.26 3.70 29.21
C LEU A 301 3.09 2.46 29.54
N GLY A 302 2.52 1.27 29.36
CA GLY A 302 3.25 0.01 29.54
C GLY A 302 4.45 -0.17 28.59
N HIS A 303 4.49 0.56 27.47
CA HIS A 303 5.60 0.53 26.51
C HIS A 303 6.57 1.71 26.66
N CYS A 304 6.31 2.68 27.53
CA CYS A 304 7.19 3.82 27.73
C CYS A 304 7.72 3.97 29.17
N LEU A 305 7.05 3.41 30.18
CA LEU A 305 7.52 3.48 31.55
C LEU A 305 8.52 2.37 31.85
N ASP A 306 9.67 2.74 32.40
CA ASP A 306 10.62 1.79 32.97
C ASP A 306 10.20 1.35 34.39
N GLY A 307 10.91 0.37 34.94
CA GLY A 307 10.59 -0.20 36.26
C GLY A 307 10.71 0.81 37.41
N ASP A 308 11.65 1.75 37.32
CA ASP A 308 11.90 2.76 38.34
C ASP A 308 10.76 3.80 38.36
N MET A 309 10.27 4.21 37.19
CA MET A 309 9.09 5.06 37.05
C MET A 309 7.83 4.37 37.58
N VAL A 310 7.62 3.10 37.22
CA VAL A 310 6.46 2.33 37.70
C VAL A 310 6.47 2.18 39.21
N GLU A 311 7.64 1.97 39.83
CA GLU A 311 7.77 1.86 41.29
C GLU A 311 7.39 3.17 42.01
N VAL A 312 7.92 4.31 41.54
CA VAL A 312 7.56 5.64 42.07
C VAL A 312 6.08 5.94 41.87
N LEU A 313 5.55 5.65 40.69
CA LEU A 313 4.14 5.88 40.36
C LEU A 313 3.22 5.03 41.24
N ARG A 314 3.55 3.76 41.44
CA ARG A 314 2.82 2.83 42.32
C ARG A 314 2.86 3.32 43.77
N TYR A 315 4.01 3.77 44.25
CA TYR A 315 4.13 4.34 45.60
C TYR A 315 3.20 5.55 45.76
N LEU A 316 3.27 6.52 44.86
CA LEU A 316 2.43 7.73 44.90
C LEU A 316 0.95 7.40 44.79
N ARG A 317 0.59 6.39 43.99
CA ARG A 317 -0.81 5.99 43.79
C ARG A 317 -1.47 5.45 45.05
N LYS A 318 -0.69 4.83 45.95
CA LYS A 318 -1.13 4.31 47.26
C LYS A 318 -1.35 5.41 48.31
N GLN A 319 -0.87 6.63 48.07
CA GLN A 319 -0.93 7.73 49.03
C GLN A 319 -2.25 8.49 48.95
N GLN A 320 -2.79 8.90 50.10
CA GLN A 320 -3.99 9.75 50.16
C GLN A 320 -3.70 11.21 49.80
N HIS A 321 -2.47 11.67 50.03
CA HIS A 321 -2.01 13.04 49.83
C HIS A 321 -0.70 13.07 49.06
N GLY A 322 -0.30 14.26 48.60
CA GLY A 322 1.00 14.42 47.97
C GLY A 322 2.15 14.13 48.92
N VAL A 323 3.25 13.64 48.37
CA VAL A 323 4.43 13.21 49.14
C VAL A 323 5.67 13.96 48.69
N LYS A 324 6.52 14.35 49.66
CA LYS A 324 7.81 14.99 49.41
C LYS A 324 8.79 14.03 48.74
N ILE A 325 9.64 14.52 47.84
CA ILE A 325 10.73 13.73 47.23
C ILE A 325 11.59 13.04 48.30
N SER A 326 11.97 13.74 49.36
CA SER A 326 12.77 13.17 50.46
C SER A 326 12.11 11.96 51.13
N LYS A 327 10.78 12.01 51.28
CA LYS A 327 10.00 10.89 51.83
C LYS A 327 9.87 9.73 50.84
N ILE A 328 9.70 10.00 49.54
CA ILE A 328 9.70 8.96 48.50
C ILE A 328 11.04 8.21 48.50
N CYS A 329 12.16 8.94 48.54
CA CYS A 329 13.50 8.37 48.60
C CYS A 329 13.68 7.45 49.81
N THR A 330 13.23 7.91 50.98
CA THR A 330 13.33 7.16 52.24
C THR A 330 12.48 5.90 52.21
N ASP A 331 11.21 6.02 51.83
CA ASP A 331 10.26 4.89 51.88
C ASP A 331 10.56 3.82 50.82
N LEU A 332 11.12 4.20 49.66
CA LEU A 332 11.52 3.27 48.60
C LEU A 332 12.98 2.83 48.69
N ASN A 333 13.77 3.40 49.61
CA ASN A 333 15.22 3.19 49.69
C ASN A 333 15.93 3.41 48.33
N LYS A 334 15.60 4.51 47.66
CA LYS A 334 16.14 4.90 46.35
C LYS A 334 16.93 6.20 46.44
N ASN A 335 17.86 6.40 45.52
CA ASN A 335 18.65 7.64 45.47
C ASN A 335 17.81 8.79 44.90
N GLU A 336 18.10 10.01 45.36
CA GLU A 336 17.34 11.22 45.02
C GLU A 336 17.33 11.51 43.53
N LYS A 337 18.48 11.32 42.85
CA LYS A 337 18.60 11.56 41.41
C LYS A 337 17.62 10.69 40.61
N MET A 338 17.58 9.38 40.88
CA MET A 338 16.66 8.46 40.23
C MET A 338 15.20 8.87 40.49
N VAL A 339 14.84 9.24 41.73
CA VAL A 339 13.46 9.65 42.03
C VAL A 339 13.10 10.94 41.30
N ILE A 340 14.00 11.91 41.23
CA ILE A 340 13.82 13.16 40.48
C ILE A 340 13.66 12.87 38.98
N ASP A 341 14.53 12.03 38.41
CA ASP A 341 14.49 11.68 36.98
C ASP A 341 13.16 10.96 36.65
N SER A 342 12.73 10.01 37.47
CA SER A 342 11.43 9.33 37.37
C SER A 342 10.26 10.31 37.48
N LEU A 343 10.26 11.21 38.48
CA LEU A 343 9.21 12.21 38.64
C LEU A 343 9.16 13.20 37.47
N SER A 344 10.31 13.56 36.91
CA SER A 344 10.36 14.39 35.71
C SER A 344 9.70 13.67 34.55
N GLY A 345 10.06 12.42 34.27
CA GLY A 345 9.46 11.64 33.18
C GLY A 345 7.95 11.43 33.36
N LEU A 346 7.51 11.05 34.57
CA LEU A 346 6.10 10.91 34.91
C LEU A 346 5.33 12.23 34.78
N ARG A 347 5.95 13.37 35.11
CA ARG A 347 5.34 14.70 34.94
C ARG A 347 5.25 15.07 33.47
N ASP A 348 6.28 14.80 32.69
CA ASP A 348 6.33 15.09 31.26
C ASP A 348 5.27 14.27 30.49
N LEU A 349 4.91 13.08 30.99
CA LEU A 349 3.78 12.28 30.51
C LEU A 349 2.43 12.68 31.13
N GLY A 350 2.38 13.62 32.08
CA GLY A 350 1.16 14.11 32.72
C GLY A 350 0.54 13.15 33.75
N LEU A 351 1.32 12.23 34.31
CA LEU A 351 0.86 11.23 35.28
C LEU A 351 0.90 11.74 36.72
N VAL A 352 1.84 12.64 37.00
CA VAL A 352 2.02 13.28 38.30
C VAL A 352 2.10 14.79 38.16
N VAL A 353 1.76 15.50 39.22
CA VAL A 353 1.84 16.96 39.28
C VAL A 353 2.42 17.40 40.63
N GLN A 354 3.21 18.47 40.60
CA GLN A 354 3.73 19.13 41.80
C GLN A 354 2.61 19.93 42.49
N ASP A 355 2.56 19.91 43.81
CA ASP A 355 1.57 20.65 44.60
C ASP A 355 1.65 22.16 44.30
N GLY A 356 0.52 22.75 43.91
CA GLY A 356 0.45 24.16 43.51
C GLY A 356 0.85 25.14 44.63
N ARG A 357 0.75 24.75 45.92
CA ARG A 357 1.24 25.57 47.04
C ARG A 357 2.77 25.61 47.05
N ASN A 358 3.40 24.47 46.84
CA ASN A 358 4.84 24.31 46.78
C ASN A 358 5.45 25.13 45.62
N VAL A 359 4.76 25.15 44.47
CA VAL A 359 5.13 26.01 43.34
C VAL A 359 5.01 27.50 43.69
N ARG A 360 3.93 27.93 44.37
CA ARG A 360 3.74 29.34 44.80
C ARG A 360 4.78 29.79 45.84
N GLU A 361 5.26 28.85 46.64
CA GLU A 361 6.32 29.06 47.64
C GLU A 361 7.73 29.06 47.02
N GLY A 362 7.86 28.87 45.71
CA GLY A 362 9.13 28.91 44.99
C GLY A 362 9.96 27.64 45.12
N VAL A 363 9.37 26.52 45.56
CA VAL A 363 10.07 25.24 45.65
C VAL A 363 10.24 24.66 44.24
N THR A 364 11.49 24.44 43.85
CA THR A 364 11.83 23.86 42.56
C THR A 364 11.36 22.41 42.45
N ALA A 365 10.99 21.98 41.25
CA ALA A 365 10.48 20.63 40.98
C ALA A 365 11.46 19.51 41.37
N ASN A 366 12.76 19.80 41.36
CA ASN A 366 13.83 18.86 41.73
C ASN A 366 14.28 19.01 43.20
N SER A 367 13.58 19.81 44.01
CA SER A 367 13.90 19.96 45.42
C SER A 367 13.46 18.72 46.23
N PRO A 368 14.25 18.25 47.22
CA PRO A 368 13.80 17.23 48.17
C PRO A 368 12.48 17.58 48.88
N GLU A 369 12.16 18.87 48.98
CA GLU A 369 10.93 19.40 49.58
C GLU A 369 9.76 19.48 48.60
N ALA A 370 9.96 19.11 47.33
CA ALA A 370 8.92 19.14 46.33
C ALA A 370 7.86 18.06 46.59
N VAL A 371 6.59 18.44 46.58
CA VAL A 371 5.47 17.54 46.90
C VAL A 371 4.77 17.12 45.61
N TYR A 372 4.61 15.82 45.38
CA TYR A 372 4.00 15.25 44.18
C TYR A 372 2.81 14.36 44.49
N TYR A 373 1.82 14.33 43.59
CA TYR A 373 0.70 13.37 43.61
C TYR A 373 0.26 12.98 42.21
N THR A 374 -0.46 11.86 42.11
CA THR A 374 -1.01 11.36 40.82
C THR A 374 -2.20 12.21 40.34
N VAL A 375 -2.24 12.47 39.04
CA VAL A 375 -3.30 13.23 38.38
C VAL A 375 -4.61 12.43 38.40
N LYS A 376 -5.70 13.00 38.91
CA LYS A 376 -6.97 12.27 39.15
C LYS A 376 -7.58 11.67 37.88
N GLY A 377 -7.53 12.38 36.76
CA GLY A 377 -8.16 11.98 35.50
C GLY A 377 -7.52 10.79 34.79
N ILE A 378 -6.29 10.41 35.17
CA ILE A 378 -5.54 9.31 34.55
C ILE A 378 -5.35 8.12 35.51
N ARG A 379 -5.97 8.15 36.69
CA ARG A 379 -5.78 7.12 37.73
C ARG A 379 -6.22 5.73 37.31
N GLU A 380 -7.29 5.60 36.51
CA GLU A 380 -7.74 4.30 36.02
C GLU A 380 -6.68 3.65 35.12
N ALA A 381 -6.04 4.42 34.24
CA ALA A 381 -4.90 3.94 33.45
C ALA A 381 -3.68 3.61 34.32
N ILE A 382 -3.36 4.48 35.31
CA ILE A 382 -2.27 4.21 36.27
C ILE A 382 -2.52 2.88 36.99
N ASP A 383 -3.74 2.64 37.48
CA ASP A 383 -4.11 1.45 38.23
C ASP A 383 -3.91 0.17 37.38
N LYS A 384 -4.19 0.23 36.07
CA LYS A 384 -3.90 -0.89 35.15
C LYS A 384 -2.41 -1.13 34.96
N VAL A 385 -1.63 -0.06 34.75
CA VAL A 385 -0.19 -0.16 34.49
C VAL A 385 0.56 -0.68 35.72
N VAL A 386 0.24 -0.20 36.92
CA VAL A 386 0.99 -0.63 38.12
C VAL A 386 0.72 -2.08 38.52
N VAL A 387 -0.43 -2.63 38.12
CA VAL A 387 -0.81 -4.05 38.32
C VAL A 387 -0.16 -4.96 37.28
N SER A 388 0.01 -4.53 36.02
CA SER A 388 0.66 -5.36 34.99
C SER A 388 2.16 -5.59 35.19
N PHE A 389 2.77 -4.92 36.18
CA PHE A 389 4.17 -5.08 36.59
C PHE A 389 4.32 -5.82 37.95
N GLU A 390 3.24 -6.42 38.47
CA GLU A 390 3.28 -7.43 39.54
C GLU A 390 3.36 -8.83 38.94
#